data_AF-A0A9P3A5B2-F1
#
_entry.id   AF-A0A9P3A5B2-F1
#
_cell.length_a   1.000
_cell.length_b   1.000
_cell.length_c   1.000
_cell.angle_alpha   90.00
_cell.angle_beta   90.00
_cell.angle_gamma   90.00
#
_symmetry.space_group_name_H-M   'P 1'
#
loop_
_entity.id
_entity.type
_entity.pdbx_description
1 polymer ?
#
loop_
_entity_poly.entity_id
_entity_poly.type
_entity_poly.pdbx_seq_one_letter_code
_entity_poly.pdbx_strand_id
1 'polypeptide(L)'
;MSIRPRDIEVFLAGYPGQGSDAHRSANLEFYTNEREMQPDGVTLDEFVRRYERDYEELESNHGYIQWLFPIRERGVNPLSQPLQPHEIEKMSADPDILARLLRSYTMMLRFYGIDFNDGRLRPTSDSKQRLLNLHRRPHNLLRLTRILKHLSEFPALQAHAGPLVLFFVALHSGGDLDLSEGTMHGDSLDRWWSNCFRDEGEGREVRAIVRGRGRRGEGRWGMDQCGRWCEGRRMGWVG
;
A
#
# COMPACT_ATOMS: atom_id res chain seq x y z
N MET A 1 -23.71 7.27 -5.97
CA MET A 1 -22.78 6.18 -5.63
C MET A 1 -21.66 6.20 -6.65
N SER A 2 -20.41 6.39 -6.23
CA SER A 2 -19.27 6.32 -7.16
C SER A 2 -19.09 4.88 -7.63
N ILE A 3 -19.04 4.67 -8.94
CA ILE A 3 -18.89 3.35 -9.56
C ILE A 3 -17.46 2.88 -9.32
N ARG A 4 -17.30 1.67 -8.76
CA ARG A 4 -15.99 1.04 -8.58
C ARG A 4 -15.30 0.90 -9.94
N PRO A 5 -14.04 1.32 -10.09
CA PRO A 5 -13.29 1.12 -11.33
C PRO A 5 -13.19 -0.36 -11.71
N ARG A 6 -13.16 -0.66 -13.02
CA ARG A 6 -13.02 -2.04 -13.53
C ARG A 6 -11.78 -2.74 -12.99
N ASP A 7 -10.66 -2.01 -12.81
CA ASP A 7 -9.43 -2.61 -12.30
C ASP A 7 -9.57 -3.10 -10.85
N ILE A 8 -10.37 -2.39 -10.04
CA ILE A 8 -10.74 -2.81 -8.68
C ILE A 8 -11.66 -4.03 -8.71
N GLU A 9 -12.63 -4.07 -9.62
CA GLU A 9 -13.53 -5.23 -9.74
C GLU A 9 -12.77 -6.50 -10.16
N VAL A 10 -11.86 -6.39 -11.13
CA VAL A 10 -11.01 -7.51 -11.56
C VAL A 10 -10.07 -7.95 -10.44
N PHE A 11 -9.47 -6.99 -9.73
CA PHE A 11 -8.71 -7.27 -8.52
C PHE A 11 -9.56 -8.09 -7.57
N LEU A 12 -10.70 -7.58 -7.07
CA LEU A 12 -11.56 -8.25 -6.09
C LEU A 12 -12.04 -9.63 -6.52
N ALA A 13 -12.31 -9.84 -7.82
CA ALA A 13 -12.70 -11.13 -8.38
C ALA A 13 -11.55 -12.15 -8.48
N GLY A 14 -10.32 -11.78 -8.12
CA GLY A 14 -9.17 -12.66 -8.14
C GLY A 14 -8.58 -12.86 -9.53
N TYR A 15 -8.73 -11.85 -10.39
CA TYR A 15 -8.24 -11.85 -11.77
C TYR A 15 -8.77 -13.02 -12.62
N PRO A 16 -10.10 -13.11 -12.81
CA PRO A 16 -10.70 -14.20 -13.58
C PRO A 16 -10.16 -14.21 -15.02
N GLY A 17 -9.83 -15.40 -15.52
CA GLY A 17 -9.26 -15.58 -16.86
C GLY A 17 -7.76 -15.28 -16.99
N GLN A 18 -7.10 -14.80 -15.93
CA GLN A 18 -5.65 -14.71 -15.90
C GLN A 18 -5.05 -16.09 -15.60
N GLY A 19 -4.35 -16.66 -16.59
CA GLY A 19 -3.61 -17.91 -16.41
C GLY A 19 -2.50 -17.76 -15.36
N SER A 20 -2.22 -18.86 -14.65
CA SER A 20 -1.06 -19.00 -13.76
C SER A 20 0.06 -19.75 -14.46
N ASP A 21 1.30 -19.36 -14.21
CA ASP A 21 2.49 -20.04 -14.71
C ASP A 21 3.38 -20.46 -13.53
N ALA A 22 3.38 -21.74 -13.21
CA ALA A 22 4.12 -22.29 -12.07
C ALA A 22 5.65 -22.22 -12.23
N HIS A 23 6.16 -21.98 -13.44
CA HIS A 23 7.59 -21.86 -13.71
C HIS A 23 8.11 -20.42 -13.52
N ARG A 24 7.20 -19.47 -13.31
CA ARG A 24 7.53 -18.05 -13.15
C ARG A 24 7.60 -17.67 -11.69
N SER A 25 8.81 -17.49 -11.16
CA SER A 25 9.04 -17.24 -9.73
C SER A 25 9.86 -15.99 -9.42
N ALA A 26 9.91 -15.01 -10.34
CA ALA A 26 10.78 -13.85 -10.20
C ALA A 26 10.50 -12.99 -8.95
N ASN A 27 9.26 -12.90 -8.47
CA ASN A 27 8.95 -12.15 -7.25
C ASN A 27 9.41 -12.93 -6.02
N LEU A 28 9.19 -14.25 -6.00
CA LEU A 28 9.69 -15.12 -4.93
C LEU A 28 11.23 -15.09 -4.86
N GLU A 29 11.92 -15.21 -6.00
CA GLU A 29 13.37 -15.11 -6.09
C GLU A 29 13.88 -13.74 -5.63
N PHE A 30 13.17 -12.65 -5.95
CA PHE A 30 13.53 -11.31 -5.47
C PHE A 30 13.39 -11.19 -3.95
N TYR A 31 12.30 -11.72 -3.39
CA TYR A 31 12.03 -11.69 -1.95
C TYR A 31 12.89 -12.64 -1.12
N THR A 32 13.52 -13.64 -1.74
CA THR A 32 14.58 -14.48 -1.16
C THR A 32 15.98 -13.89 -1.36
N ASN A 33 16.10 -12.74 -2.05
CA ASN A 33 17.36 -12.13 -2.51
C ASN A 33 18.19 -13.01 -3.47
N GLU A 34 17.60 -14.04 -4.08
CA GLU A 34 18.25 -14.87 -5.11
C GLU A 34 18.23 -14.20 -6.47
N ARG A 35 17.42 -13.15 -6.64
CA ARG A 35 17.30 -12.36 -7.85
C ARG A 35 17.43 -10.86 -7.58
N GLU A 36 18.11 -10.19 -8.48
CA GLU A 36 18.16 -8.74 -8.56
C GLU A 36 16.93 -8.18 -9.28
N MET A 37 16.39 -7.08 -8.75
CA MET A 37 15.39 -6.32 -9.47
C MET A 37 15.98 -5.70 -10.73
N GLN A 38 15.16 -5.54 -11.75
CA GLN A 38 15.55 -4.97 -13.03
C GLN A 38 14.79 -3.66 -13.29
N PRO A 39 15.43 -2.64 -13.88
CA PRO A 39 16.77 -2.68 -14.50
C PRO A 39 17.95 -2.41 -13.56
N ASP A 40 17.70 -2.10 -12.29
CA ASP A 40 18.73 -1.50 -11.41
C ASP A 40 19.80 -2.48 -10.91
N GLY A 41 19.58 -3.80 -11.05
CA GLY A 41 20.60 -4.81 -10.75
C GLY A 41 20.93 -4.91 -9.26
N VAL A 42 19.94 -4.79 -8.38
CA VAL A 42 20.12 -4.89 -6.92
C VAL A 42 19.11 -5.83 -6.29
N THR A 43 19.51 -6.53 -5.23
CA THR A 43 18.59 -7.36 -4.43
C THR A 43 17.73 -6.50 -3.50
N LEU A 44 16.70 -7.08 -2.90
CA LEU A 44 15.81 -6.36 -1.97
C LEU A 44 16.60 -5.77 -0.80
N ASP A 45 17.44 -6.58 -0.14
CA ASP A 45 18.17 -6.15 1.04
C ASP A 45 19.19 -5.05 0.71
N GLU A 46 19.77 -5.10 -0.48
CA GLU A 46 20.62 -4.04 -0.99
C GLU A 46 19.85 -2.76 -1.30
N PHE A 47 18.72 -2.85 -2.01
CA PHE A 47 17.89 -1.71 -2.33
C PHE A 47 17.45 -0.97 -1.07
N VAL A 48 16.90 -1.71 -0.09
CA VAL A 48 16.45 -1.10 1.16
C VAL A 48 17.63 -0.48 1.91
N ARG A 49 18.77 -1.17 2.03
CA ARG A 49 19.98 -0.61 2.69
C ARG A 49 20.45 0.69 2.03
N ARG A 50 20.40 0.78 0.71
CA ARG A 50 20.87 1.95 -0.04
C ARG A 50 19.87 3.12 0.03
N TYR A 51 18.57 2.84 -0.06
CA TYR A 51 17.59 3.87 -0.40
C TYR A 51 16.47 4.10 0.64
N GLU A 52 16.47 3.41 1.78
CA GLU A 52 15.38 3.57 2.78
C GLU A 52 15.21 4.98 3.34
N ARG A 53 16.24 5.83 3.20
CA ARG A 53 16.23 7.25 3.58
C ARG A 53 16.56 8.17 2.41
N ASP A 54 16.69 7.63 1.20
CA ASP A 54 16.96 8.40 -0.01
C ASP A 54 15.65 8.72 -0.72
N TYR A 55 15.01 9.78 -0.29
CA TYR A 55 13.71 10.17 -0.83
C TYR A 55 13.79 10.77 -2.24
N GLU A 56 14.97 11.20 -2.69
CA GLU A 56 15.16 11.69 -4.06
C GLU A 56 15.18 10.51 -5.03
N GLU A 57 15.89 9.44 -4.67
CA GLU A 57 15.86 8.18 -5.42
C GLU A 57 14.44 7.59 -5.44
N LEU A 58 13.79 7.45 -4.28
CA LEU A 58 12.45 6.87 -4.21
C LEU A 58 11.39 7.68 -4.99
N GLU A 59 11.57 9.00 -5.13
CA GLU A 59 10.71 9.83 -5.97
C GLU A 59 10.99 9.62 -7.46
N SER A 60 12.25 9.73 -7.87
CA SER A 60 12.66 9.77 -9.28
C SER A 60 12.71 8.41 -9.96
N ASN A 61 13.01 7.33 -9.22
CA ASN A 61 13.06 5.98 -9.74
C ASN A 61 11.67 5.34 -9.78
N HIS A 62 11.24 4.89 -10.97
CA HIS A 62 9.95 4.25 -11.18
C HIS A 62 10.05 2.72 -11.37
N GLY A 63 11.25 2.16 -11.41
CA GLY A 63 11.50 0.74 -11.66
C GLY A 63 11.22 -0.17 -10.46
N TYR A 64 11.49 0.31 -9.24
CA TYR A 64 11.46 -0.50 -8.03
C TYR A 64 10.06 -0.87 -7.54
N ILE A 65 9.05 0.00 -7.75
CA ILE A 65 7.76 -0.14 -7.06
C ILE A 65 7.03 -1.45 -7.42
N GLN A 66 7.26 -1.96 -8.63
CA GLN A 66 6.65 -3.21 -9.07
C GLN A 66 7.30 -4.45 -8.46
N TRP A 67 8.58 -4.36 -8.11
CA TRP A 67 9.33 -5.40 -7.42
C TRP A 67 9.07 -5.40 -5.91
N LEU A 68 8.95 -4.21 -5.30
CA LEU A 68 8.62 -4.10 -3.88
C LEU A 68 7.15 -4.44 -3.60
N PHE A 69 6.22 -4.09 -4.50
CA PHE A 69 4.80 -4.35 -4.28
C PHE A 69 4.24 -5.09 -5.50
N PRO A 70 4.64 -6.33 -5.75
CA PRO A 70 4.12 -7.10 -6.87
C PRO A 70 2.63 -7.34 -6.64
N ILE A 71 1.86 -7.18 -7.71
CA ILE A 71 0.45 -7.55 -7.80
C ILE A 71 0.26 -8.35 -9.08
N ARG A 72 -0.90 -8.98 -9.26
CA ARG A 72 -1.17 -9.83 -10.42
C ARG A 72 -1.38 -9.02 -11.71
N GLU A 73 -1.37 -7.68 -11.62
CA GLU A 73 -1.44 -6.76 -12.76
C GLU A 73 -0.04 -6.41 -13.29
N ARG A 74 0.08 -6.36 -14.63
CA ARG A 74 1.25 -5.75 -15.29
C ARG A 74 1.28 -4.25 -15.00
N GLY A 75 2.45 -3.74 -14.62
CA GLY A 75 2.68 -2.31 -14.46
C GLY A 75 3.60 -1.73 -15.55
N VAL A 76 4.17 -0.55 -15.28
CA VAL A 76 4.96 0.24 -16.24
C VAL A 76 6.37 -0.29 -16.48
N ASN A 77 6.99 -0.93 -15.50
CA ASN A 77 8.25 -1.66 -15.62
C ASN A 77 7.99 -3.02 -16.30
N PRO A 78 8.37 -3.19 -17.57
CA PRO A 78 8.11 -4.41 -18.33
C PRO A 78 8.99 -5.58 -17.90
N LEU A 79 10.06 -5.32 -17.14
CA LEU A 79 11.01 -6.31 -16.63
C LEU A 79 10.52 -6.95 -15.32
N SER A 80 9.55 -6.31 -14.65
CA SER A 80 8.88 -6.93 -13.51
C SER A 80 7.84 -7.96 -13.95
N GLN A 81 7.70 -9.01 -13.16
CA GLN A 81 6.73 -10.07 -13.38
C GLN A 81 5.43 -9.80 -12.60
N PRO A 82 4.23 -9.92 -13.23
CA PRO A 82 2.99 -9.98 -12.47
C PRO A 82 3.00 -11.15 -11.48
N LEU A 83 2.57 -10.89 -10.25
CA LEU A 83 2.55 -11.87 -9.15
C LEU A 83 1.77 -13.12 -9.54
N GLN A 84 2.33 -14.29 -9.21
CA GLN A 84 1.67 -15.59 -9.44
C GLN A 84 1.02 -16.13 -8.14
N PRO A 85 -0.08 -16.88 -8.23
CA PRO A 85 -0.72 -17.49 -7.05
C PRO A 85 0.22 -18.38 -6.23
N HIS A 86 1.08 -19.17 -6.87
CA HIS A 86 2.04 -20.03 -6.14
C HIS A 86 3.14 -19.22 -5.44
N GLU A 87 3.45 -18.01 -5.92
CA GLU A 87 4.37 -17.10 -5.21
C GLU A 87 3.69 -16.61 -3.93
N ILE A 88 2.41 -16.21 -3.98
CA ILE A 88 1.65 -15.78 -2.79
C ILE A 88 1.64 -16.88 -1.73
N GLU A 89 1.34 -18.13 -2.10
CA GLU A 89 1.32 -19.25 -1.16
C GLU A 89 2.69 -19.46 -0.48
N LYS A 90 3.77 -19.54 -1.27
CA LYS A 90 5.13 -19.75 -0.75
C LYS A 90 5.61 -18.59 0.11
N MET A 91 5.43 -17.36 -0.36
CA MET A 91 5.83 -16.15 0.35
C MET A 91 5.02 -15.95 1.65
N SER A 92 3.74 -16.34 1.67
CA SER A 92 2.90 -16.26 2.88
C SER A 92 3.28 -17.29 3.94
N ALA A 93 3.92 -18.40 3.54
CA ALA A 93 4.38 -19.45 4.44
C ALA A 93 5.78 -19.21 5.01
N ASP A 94 6.53 -18.23 4.47
CA ASP A 94 7.91 -17.94 4.85
C ASP A 94 7.99 -16.67 5.71
N PRO A 95 8.37 -16.78 7.00
CA PRO A 95 8.44 -15.64 7.90
C PRO A 95 9.52 -14.63 7.53
N ASP A 96 10.62 -15.05 6.90
CA ASP A 96 11.69 -14.14 6.47
C ASP A 96 11.25 -13.30 5.27
N ILE A 97 10.45 -13.89 4.37
CA ILE A 97 9.82 -13.14 3.28
C ILE A 97 8.77 -12.16 3.84
N LEU A 98 7.93 -12.58 4.79
CA LEU A 98 6.96 -11.68 5.44
C LEU A 98 7.65 -10.49 6.11
N ALA A 99 8.78 -10.71 6.79
CA ALA A 99 9.59 -9.64 7.37
C ALA A 99 10.11 -8.66 6.31
N ARG A 100 10.54 -9.16 5.14
CA ARG A 100 10.97 -8.31 4.01
C ARG A 100 9.82 -7.54 3.37
N LEU A 101 8.64 -8.13 3.25
CA LEU A 101 7.43 -7.45 2.78
C LEU A 101 7.07 -6.28 3.71
N LEU A 102 7.10 -6.51 5.03
CA LEU A 102 6.90 -5.46 6.02
C LEU A 102 7.99 -4.38 6.00
N ARG A 103 9.24 -4.76 5.76
CA ARG A 103 10.35 -3.81 5.61
C ARG A 103 10.15 -2.91 4.38
N SER A 104 9.75 -3.48 3.24
CA SER A 104 9.39 -2.72 2.02
C SER A 104 8.23 -1.75 2.29
N TYR A 105 7.18 -2.23 2.97
CA TYR A 105 6.04 -1.40 3.37
C TYR A 105 6.47 -0.23 4.28
N THR A 106 7.24 -0.51 5.33
CA THR A 106 7.73 0.48 6.28
C THR A 106 8.59 1.55 5.60
N MET A 107 9.47 1.14 4.68
CA MET A 107 10.26 2.08 3.87
C MET A 107 9.37 3.04 3.07
N MET A 108 8.34 2.52 2.40
CA MET A 108 7.41 3.38 1.64
C MET A 108 6.54 4.26 2.54
N LEU A 109 6.15 3.80 3.73
CA LEU A 109 5.46 4.65 4.69
C LEU A 109 6.33 5.84 5.11
N ARG A 110 7.61 5.61 5.42
CA ARG A 110 8.55 6.69 5.75
C ARG A 110 8.71 7.66 4.59
N PHE A 111 8.76 7.17 3.36
CA PHE A 111 8.71 8.00 2.16
C PHE A 111 7.44 8.85 2.09
N TYR A 112 6.29 8.42 2.61
CA TYR A 112 5.08 9.26 2.71
C TYR A 112 5.01 10.12 3.98
N GLY A 113 6.07 10.12 4.81
CA GLY A 113 6.08 10.85 6.08
C GLY A 113 5.29 10.18 7.18
N ILE A 114 5.19 8.85 7.11
CA ILE A 114 4.44 8.00 8.02
C ILE A 114 5.42 7.03 8.68
N ASP A 115 5.45 7.04 9.99
CA ASP A 115 6.18 6.08 10.80
C ASP A 115 5.26 4.91 11.15
N PHE A 116 5.81 3.70 11.15
CA PHE A 116 5.12 2.48 11.54
C PHE A 116 5.87 1.80 12.67
N ASN A 117 5.33 1.90 13.89
CA ASN A 117 5.91 1.35 15.10
C ASN A 117 4.81 0.77 16.00
N ASP A 118 5.04 -0.42 16.56
CA ASP A 118 4.12 -1.13 17.48
C ASP A 118 2.68 -1.28 16.96
N GLY A 119 2.53 -1.55 15.66
CA GLY A 119 1.21 -1.68 15.03
C GLY A 119 0.47 -0.34 14.91
N ARG A 120 1.16 0.80 14.99
CA ARG A 120 0.55 2.14 14.89
C ARG A 120 1.24 3.00 13.85
N LEU A 121 0.42 3.74 13.11
CA LEU A 121 0.87 4.75 12.15
C LEU A 121 0.92 6.12 12.84
N ARG A 122 2.01 6.85 12.62
CA ARG A 122 2.20 8.21 13.15
C ARG A 122 2.85 9.12 12.10
N PRO A 123 2.55 10.42 12.07
CA PRO A 123 3.31 11.35 11.23
C PRO A 123 4.78 11.41 11.70
N THR A 124 5.72 11.41 10.75
CA THR A 124 7.14 11.72 11.04
C THR A 124 7.35 13.22 11.25
N SER A 125 8.53 13.60 11.76
CA SER A 125 8.90 15.01 11.95
C SER A 125 8.90 15.83 10.65
N ASP A 126 9.18 15.18 9.52
CA ASP A 126 9.19 15.77 8.18
C ASP A 126 7.87 15.56 7.40
N SER A 127 6.83 15.00 8.04
CA SER A 127 5.55 14.64 7.42
C SER A 127 4.94 15.73 6.55
N LYS A 128 4.99 17.01 6.97
CA LYS A 128 4.48 18.13 6.16
C LYS A 128 5.12 18.21 4.77
N GLN A 129 6.44 18.04 4.69
CA GLN A 129 7.16 18.07 3.41
C GLN A 129 6.84 16.83 2.57
N ARG A 130 6.70 15.66 3.20
CA ARG A 130 6.36 14.41 2.52
C ARG A 130 4.93 14.40 1.98
N LEU A 131 3.97 14.91 2.75
CA LEU A 131 2.57 15.07 2.33
C LEU A 131 2.44 16.10 1.20
N LEU A 132 3.25 17.17 1.22
CA LEU A 132 3.30 18.11 0.09
C LEU A 132 3.82 17.46 -1.19
N ASN A 133 4.82 16.58 -1.08
CA ASN A 133 5.28 15.77 -2.22
C ASN A 133 4.15 14.86 -2.73
N LEU A 134 3.49 14.10 -1.85
CA LEU A 134 2.36 13.25 -2.22
C LEU A 134 1.26 14.06 -2.94
N HIS A 135 0.96 15.26 -2.44
CA HIS A 135 -0.03 16.15 -3.04
C HIS A 135 0.35 16.65 -4.45
N ARG A 136 1.64 16.91 -4.68
CA ARG A 136 2.16 17.48 -5.93
C ARG A 136 2.50 16.43 -6.98
N ARG A 137 2.56 15.15 -6.63
CA ARG A 137 3.12 14.06 -7.45
C ARG A 137 2.08 12.96 -7.61
N PRO A 138 1.14 13.09 -8.58
CA PRO A 138 -0.01 12.20 -8.70
C PRO A 138 0.33 10.72 -8.90
N HIS A 139 1.50 10.41 -9.45
CA HIS A 139 1.95 9.03 -9.60
C HIS A 139 2.10 8.33 -8.22
N ASN A 140 2.36 9.07 -7.14
CA ASN A 140 2.39 8.52 -5.79
C ASN A 140 1.01 8.05 -5.31
N LEU A 141 -0.09 8.59 -5.85
CA LEU A 141 -1.44 8.07 -5.58
C LEU A 141 -1.63 6.68 -6.21
N LEU A 142 -1.06 6.45 -7.39
CA LEU A 142 -1.05 5.15 -8.06
C LEU A 142 -0.14 4.15 -7.33
N ARG A 143 1.01 4.60 -6.83
CA ARG A 143 1.90 3.78 -5.98
C ARG A 143 1.18 3.34 -4.70
N LEU A 144 0.44 4.23 -4.03
CA LEU A 144 -0.40 3.89 -2.87
C LEU A 144 -1.49 2.85 -3.22
N THR A 145 -2.19 3.01 -4.34
CA THR A 145 -3.15 1.99 -4.80
C THR A 145 -2.48 0.63 -4.99
N ARG A 146 -1.28 0.58 -5.58
CA ARG A 146 -0.52 -0.66 -5.75
C ARG A 146 -0.12 -1.28 -4.42
N ILE A 147 0.35 -0.46 -3.47
CA ILE A 147 0.69 -0.92 -2.11
C ILE A 147 -0.54 -1.51 -1.43
N LEU A 148 -1.71 -0.86 -1.50
CA LEU A 148 -2.95 -1.36 -0.87
C LEU A 148 -3.45 -2.66 -1.50
N LYS A 149 -3.41 -2.78 -2.84
CA LYS A 149 -3.69 -4.05 -3.53
C LYS A 149 -2.73 -5.14 -3.08
N HIS A 150 -1.42 -4.83 -3.03
CA HIS A 150 -0.39 -5.76 -2.61
C HIS A 150 -0.60 -6.24 -1.17
N LEU A 151 -0.83 -5.36 -0.20
CA LEU A 151 -1.14 -5.74 1.19
C LEU A 151 -2.32 -6.71 1.24
N SER A 152 -3.29 -6.55 0.34
CA SER A 152 -4.48 -7.39 0.25
C SER A 152 -4.29 -8.67 -0.56
N GLU A 153 -3.17 -8.86 -1.28
CA GLU A 153 -2.84 -10.16 -1.89
C GLU A 153 -2.33 -11.17 -0.84
N PHE A 154 -1.75 -10.68 0.26
CA PHE A 154 -1.16 -11.50 1.32
C PHE A 154 -2.04 -11.52 2.57
N PRO A 155 -2.60 -12.67 2.98
CA PRO A 155 -3.46 -12.74 4.15
C PRO A 155 -2.84 -12.18 5.43
N ALA A 156 -1.53 -12.41 5.64
CA ALA A 156 -0.79 -11.91 6.80
C ALA A 156 -0.61 -10.38 6.82
N LEU A 157 -0.78 -9.71 5.67
CA LEU A 157 -0.58 -8.27 5.53
C LEU A 157 -1.89 -7.48 5.37
N GLN A 158 -3.01 -8.16 5.10
CA GLN A 158 -4.33 -7.55 4.90
C GLN A 158 -4.70 -6.57 6.02
N ALA A 159 -4.35 -6.91 7.26
CA ALA A 159 -4.63 -6.09 8.45
C ALA A 159 -3.98 -4.69 8.42
N HIS A 160 -3.00 -4.44 7.54
CA HIS A 160 -2.35 -3.13 7.40
C HIS A 160 -3.04 -2.21 6.36
N ALA A 161 -3.90 -2.74 5.48
CA ALA A 161 -4.55 -1.94 4.43
C ALA A 161 -5.55 -0.93 5.03
N GLY A 162 -6.41 -1.40 5.94
CA GLY A 162 -7.42 -0.57 6.60
C GLY A 162 -6.83 0.59 7.40
N PRO A 163 -5.87 0.33 8.32
CA PRO A 163 -5.16 1.36 9.06
C PRO A 163 -4.55 2.44 8.17
N LEU A 164 -3.93 2.08 7.05
CA LEU A 164 -3.34 3.06 6.14
C LEU A 164 -4.39 3.98 5.51
N VAL A 165 -5.49 3.42 5.01
CA VAL A 165 -6.58 4.22 4.43
C VAL A 165 -7.16 5.17 5.48
N LEU A 166 -7.44 4.67 6.68
CA LEU A 166 -8.04 5.45 7.76
C LEU A 166 -7.07 6.48 8.36
N PHE A 167 -5.76 6.25 8.27
CA PHE A 167 -4.75 7.24 8.62
C PHE A 167 -4.79 8.44 7.66
N PHE A 168 -4.95 8.21 6.36
CA PHE A 168 -5.13 9.31 5.40
C PHE A 168 -6.44 10.08 5.63
N VAL A 169 -7.53 9.41 6.02
CA VAL A 169 -8.77 10.07 6.46
C VAL A 169 -8.53 10.92 7.70
N ALA A 170 -7.66 10.47 8.61
CA ALA A 170 -7.26 11.23 9.80
C ALA A 170 -6.47 12.49 9.47
N LEU A 171 -5.51 12.41 8.56
CA LEU A 171 -4.79 13.58 8.02
C LEU A 171 -5.75 14.58 7.35
N HIS A 172 -6.75 14.09 6.63
CA HIS A 172 -7.79 14.95 6.05
C HIS A 172 -8.61 15.68 7.11
N SER A 173 -9.09 14.95 8.11
CA SER A 173 -9.89 15.51 9.20
C SER A 173 -9.09 16.50 10.04
N GLY A 174 -7.78 16.31 10.19
CA GLY A 174 -6.85 17.24 10.85
C GLY A 174 -6.45 18.45 10.01
N GLY A 175 -6.71 18.42 8.70
CA GLY A 175 -6.39 19.51 7.78
C GLY A 175 -5.02 19.40 7.10
N ASP A 176 -4.27 18.32 7.32
CA ASP A 176 -2.91 18.13 6.78
C ASP A 176 -2.88 17.68 5.31
N LEU A 177 -3.93 17.00 4.84
CA LEU A 177 -4.04 16.54 3.45
C LEU A 177 -5.46 16.79 2.90
N ASP A 178 -5.56 17.30 1.68
CA ASP A 178 -6.86 17.48 1.04
C ASP A 178 -7.29 16.23 0.28
N LEU A 179 -8.30 15.54 0.81
CA LEU A 179 -8.97 14.36 0.23
C LEU A 179 -10.47 14.66 0.01
N SER A 180 -10.82 15.93 -0.18
CA SER A 180 -12.21 16.35 -0.40
C SER A 180 -12.80 15.65 -1.63
N GLU A 181 -14.08 15.30 -1.56
CA GLU A 181 -14.82 14.66 -2.67
C GLU A 181 -14.71 15.50 -3.96
N GLY A 182 -14.55 14.83 -5.10
CA GLY A 182 -14.42 15.47 -6.42
C GLY A 182 -13.04 16.06 -6.72
N THR A 183 -12.09 16.02 -5.77
CA THR A 183 -10.67 16.27 -6.07
C THR A 183 -10.00 14.99 -6.56
N MET A 184 -8.90 15.10 -7.30
CA MET A 184 -8.11 13.93 -7.74
C MET A 184 -7.67 13.02 -6.57
N HIS A 185 -7.35 13.63 -5.42
CA HIS A 185 -6.95 12.89 -4.21
C HIS A 185 -8.15 12.23 -3.52
N GLY A 186 -9.26 12.94 -3.42
CA GLY A 186 -10.52 12.37 -2.94
C GLY A 186 -11.01 11.22 -3.82
N ASP A 187 -10.96 11.37 -5.14
CA ASP A 187 -11.29 10.31 -6.09
C ASP A 187 -10.38 9.09 -5.92
N SER A 188 -9.08 9.29 -5.68
CA SER A 188 -8.14 8.20 -5.37
C SER A 188 -8.57 7.43 -4.12
N LEU A 189 -8.96 8.15 -3.06
CA LEU A 189 -9.48 7.57 -1.82
C LEU A 189 -10.81 6.81 -2.04
N ASP A 190 -11.77 7.46 -2.70
CA ASP A 190 -13.15 6.99 -2.84
C ASP A 190 -13.28 5.80 -3.80
N ARG A 191 -12.51 5.82 -4.89
CA ARG A 191 -12.66 4.85 -5.99
C ARG A 191 -11.64 3.73 -5.93
N TRP A 192 -10.42 4.00 -5.45
CA TRP A 192 -9.36 2.99 -5.37
C TRP A 192 -9.04 2.58 -3.95
N TRP A 193 -8.49 3.48 -3.11
CA TRP A 193 -7.89 3.09 -1.83
C TRP A 193 -8.88 2.39 -0.90
N SER A 194 -10.11 2.94 -0.78
CA SER A 194 -11.18 2.35 0.05
C SER A 194 -11.78 1.05 -0.50
N ASN A 195 -11.36 0.59 -1.69
CA ASN A 195 -11.87 -0.63 -2.33
C ASN A 195 -10.80 -1.71 -2.52
N CYS A 196 -9.56 -1.49 -2.06
CA CYS A 196 -8.48 -2.47 -2.15
C CYS A 196 -8.50 -3.41 -0.94
N PHE A 197 -9.56 -4.21 -0.77
CA PHE A 197 -9.75 -5.10 0.38
C PHE A 197 -10.28 -6.46 -0.07
N ARG A 198 -9.59 -7.56 0.23
CA ARG A 198 -10.14 -8.91 0.03
C ARG A 198 -11.17 -9.26 1.09
N ASP A 199 -10.99 -8.73 2.31
CA ASP A 199 -11.97 -8.85 3.38
C ASP A 199 -13.13 -7.86 3.15
N GLU A 200 -14.29 -8.37 2.76
CA GLU A 200 -15.48 -7.54 2.52
C GLU A 200 -16.06 -6.91 3.79
N GLY A 201 -15.82 -7.50 4.97
CA GLY A 201 -16.23 -6.92 6.25
C GLY A 201 -15.44 -5.66 6.56
N GLU A 202 -14.11 -5.76 6.54
CA GLU A 202 -13.18 -4.64 6.67
C GLU A 202 -13.44 -3.58 5.60
N GLY A 203 -13.57 -4.00 4.33
CA GLY A 203 -13.83 -3.08 3.23
C GLY A 203 -15.12 -2.29 3.43
N ARG A 204 -16.22 -2.92 3.90
CA ARG A 204 -17.47 -2.20 4.18
C ARG A 204 -17.30 -1.16 5.29
N GLU A 205 -16.60 -1.51 6.35
CA GLU A 205 -16.36 -0.64 7.50
C GLU A 205 -15.50 0.58 7.10
N VAL A 206 -14.36 0.34 6.43
CA VAL A 206 -13.48 1.41 5.94
C VAL A 206 -14.22 2.35 4.99
N ARG A 207 -15.02 1.81 4.04
CA ARG A 207 -15.81 2.64 3.12
C ARG A 207 -16.86 3.49 3.84
N ALA A 208 -17.46 3.00 4.92
CA ALA A 208 -18.41 3.78 5.71
C ALA A 208 -17.72 5.00 6.35
N ILE A 209 -16.52 4.81 6.90
CA ILE A 209 -15.72 5.89 7.49
C ILE A 209 -15.26 6.89 6.42
N VAL A 210 -14.77 6.40 5.27
CA VAL A 210 -14.34 7.24 4.14
C VAL A 210 -15.47 8.13 3.62
N ARG A 211 -16.69 7.60 3.48
CA ARG A 211 -17.88 8.39 3.10
C ARG A 211 -18.30 9.38 4.19
N GLY A 212 -18.00 9.08 5.45
CA GLY A 212 -18.30 9.93 6.60
C GLY A 212 -17.24 11.00 6.90
N ARG A 213 -16.16 11.10 6.11
CA ARG A 213 -14.96 11.91 6.44
C ARG A 213 -15.20 13.41 6.66
N GLY A 214 -16.27 13.97 6.10
CA GLY A 214 -16.60 15.40 6.24
C GLY A 214 -15.67 16.31 5.45
N ARG A 215 -15.60 17.59 5.84
CA ARG A 215 -14.72 18.58 5.22
C ARG A 215 -13.30 18.50 5.81
N ARG A 216 -12.32 18.94 5.03
CA ARG A 216 -10.94 19.09 5.48
C ARG A 216 -10.88 19.96 6.74
N GLY A 217 -10.22 19.47 7.79
CA GLY A 217 -10.10 20.19 9.07
C GLY A 217 -11.36 20.14 9.96
N GLU A 218 -12.41 19.41 9.58
CA GLU A 218 -13.64 19.32 10.38
C GLU A 218 -13.49 18.41 11.61
N GLY A 219 -12.47 17.55 11.65
CA GLY A 219 -12.19 16.70 12.81
C GLY A 219 -13.14 15.51 13.01
N ARG A 220 -13.89 15.07 11.99
CA ARG A 220 -14.84 13.95 12.12
C ARG A 220 -14.17 12.60 12.43
N TRP A 221 -13.00 12.35 11.86
CA TRP A 221 -12.22 11.15 12.08
C TRP A 221 -10.76 11.53 12.33
N GLY A 222 -10.34 11.70 13.58
CA GLY A 222 -8.97 12.08 13.94
C GLY A 222 -8.04 10.89 14.17
N MET A 223 -6.78 11.19 14.53
CA MET A 223 -5.77 10.18 14.86
C MET A 223 -6.18 9.30 16.05
N ASP A 224 -6.92 9.83 17.02
CA ASP A 224 -7.42 9.07 18.16
C ASP A 224 -8.48 8.03 17.76
N GLN A 225 -9.39 8.39 16.86
CA GLN A 225 -10.36 7.46 16.28
C GLN A 225 -9.64 6.36 15.50
N CYS A 226 -8.65 6.74 14.68
CA CYS A 226 -7.81 5.80 13.95
C CYS A 226 -7.08 4.82 14.89
N GLY A 227 -6.49 5.33 15.98
CA GLY A 227 -5.79 4.52 16.98
C GLY A 227 -6.72 3.50 17.66
N ARG A 228 -7.90 3.94 18.11
CA ARG A 228 -8.92 3.04 18.72
C ARG A 228 -9.40 1.98 17.73
N TRP A 229 -9.59 2.34 16.47
CA TRP A 229 -9.99 1.41 15.42
C TRP A 229 -8.94 0.30 15.21
N CYS A 230 -7.65 0.67 15.18
CA CYS A 230 -6.56 -0.30 15.08
C CYS A 230 -6.44 -1.20 16.33
N GLU A 231 -6.59 -0.63 17.52
CA GLU A 231 -6.50 -1.39 18.78
C GLU A 231 -7.56 -2.49 18.91
N GLY A 232 -8.80 -2.20 18.50
CA GLY A 232 -9.88 -3.19 18.49
C GLY A 232 -9.64 -4.38 17.54
N ARG A 233 -8.63 -4.27 16.66
CA ARG A 233 -8.31 -5.24 15.61
C ARG A 233 -6.92 -5.87 15.79
N ARG A 234 -6.26 -5.71 16.94
CA ARG A 234 -4.91 -6.25 17.21
C ARG A 234 -4.80 -7.79 17.17
N MET A 235 -5.90 -8.53 17.01
CA MET A 235 -5.83 -9.95 16.67
C MET A 235 -5.42 -10.12 15.19
N GLY A 236 -4.12 -10.29 14.93
CA GLY A 236 -3.59 -10.67 13.60
C GLY A 236 -2.49 -9.78 13.02
N TRP A 237 -1.96 -8.82 13.77
CA TRP A 237 -0.83 -8.01 13.30
C TRP A 237 0.46 -8.83 13.34
N VAL A 238 1.14 -8.95 12.19
CA VAL A 238 2.56 -9.28 12.18
C VAL A 238 3.31 -7.96 12.41
N GLY A 239 4.04 -7.88 13.51
CA GLY A 239 4.87 -6.74 13.90
C GLY A 239 6.31 -7.16 14.04
#